data_AF-G4SVU2-F1
#
_entry.id   AF-G4SVU2-F1
#
_cell.length_a   1.000
_cell.length_b   1.000
_cell.length_c   1.000
_cell.angle_alpha   90.00
_cell.angle_beta   90.00
_cell.angle_gamma   90.00
#
_symmetry.space_group_name_H-M   'P 1'
#
loop_
_entity.id
_entity.type
_entity.pdbx_description
1 polymer ?
#
loop_
_entity_poly.entity_id
_entity_poly.type
_entity_poly.pdbx_seq_one_letter_code
_entity_poly.pdbx_strand_id
1 'polypeptide(L)'
;MSAQLFSSQERVSDDRLKVSFRFILGLYAIIPICLIVEWFDILLWQGSLREMLPSRPEHFLLFQLLFGTPHIIASALILTTNREYFGYYRHRIMMMTLVLAVFFGIGGLFIPYLVFYIMVAAWTVYHVLKQQHGIARGVCKLPTWSYRLLLGLSVAAGLLIYLGVFLKNSLEPEQADWLSHIAGTLTLALLLATIWCQRYVATGLGKLFLWANTMLVVSTYYLFVQQYYFLAILVPRLVHDATAYSFYVTHDYNRHGRQARNFIYRWAQACNIPVLLVLPLLSFGAALFLHQYGDAAVEFLTEFLFGVEIRKVVSLGVIGYLALLHYYTESFTWKNDSPYRKFIAFSK
;
A
#
# COMPACT_ATOMS: atom_id res chain seq x y z
N MET A 1 -13.50 -50.15 25.85
CA MET A 1 -12.57 -49.93 24.73
C MET A 1 -13.11 -48.75 23.92
N SER A 2 -12.66 -47.52 24.21
CA SER A 2 -11.62 -46.78 23.46
C SER A 2 -12.03 -46.56 21.99
N ALA A 3 -12.22 -45.33 21.49
CA ALA A 3 -11.23 -44.26 21.55
C ALA A 3 -11.87 -42.85 21.58
N GLN A 4 -11.46 -42.06 22.57
CA GLN A 4 -11.25 -40.64 22.39
C GLN A 4 -10.26 -40.42 21.25
N LEU A 5 -10.42 -39.35 20.45
CA LEU A 5 -9.36 -38.49 19.90
C LEU A 5 -9.88 -37.80 18.63
N PHE A 6 -10.37 -36.56 18.78
CA PHE A 6 -9.97 -35.40 17.97
C PHE A 6 -10.44 -34.14 18.71
N SER A 7 -10.01 -34.03 19.97
CA SER A 7 -9.90 -32.73 20.64
C SER A 7 -8.46 -32.26 20.45
N SER A 8 -8.18 -31.73 19.26
CA SER A 8 -7.08 -30.80 19.05
C SER A 8 -7.68 -29.42 18.81
N GLN A 9 -8.40 -28.93 19.83
CA GLN A 9 -8.28 -27.50 20.13
C GLN A 9 -6.79 -27.29 20.44
N GLU A 10 -6.02 -26.95 19.40
CA GLU A 10 -4.76 -26.22 19.57
C GLU A 10 -5.06 -25.16 20.63
N ARG A 11 -4.51 -25.33 21.84
CA ARG A 11 -4.39 -24.23 22.79
C ARG A 11 -3.79 -23.08 21.99
N VAL A 12 -4.61 -22.07 21.70
CA VAL A 12 -4.16 -20.82 21.10
C VAL A 12 -3.23 -20.22 22.14
N SER A 13 -1.94 -20.53 22.03
CA SER A 13 -0.93 -20.10 22.99
C SER A 13 -0.92 -18.58 23.02
N ASP A 14 -0.89 -18.01 24.23
CA ASP A 14 -0.82 -16.57 24.47
C ASP A 14 0.38 -15.85 23.83
N ASP A 15 1.38 -16.59 23.30
CA ASP A 15 2.58 -16.04 22.64
C ASP A 15 2.36 -15.50 21.21
N ARG A 16 1.15 -15.56 20.64
CA ARG A 16 0.95 -15.02 19.28
C ARG A 16 0.97 -13.50 19.32
N LEU A 17 1.84 -12.89 18.50
CA LEU A 17 1.84 -11.46 18.27
C LEU A 17 0.50 -11.05 17.62
N LYS A 18 -0.11 -9.99 18.14
CA LYS A 18 -1.41 -9.47 17.69
C LYS A 18 -1.21 -8.09 17.09
N VAL A 19 -1.90 -7.83 15.98
CA VAL A 19 -1.97 -6.48 15.39
C VAL A 19 -2.96 -5.65 16.22
N SER A 20 -2.49 -4.58 16.86
CA SER A 20 -3.34 -3.69 17.67
C SER A 20 -4.04 -2.65 16.81
N PHE A 21 -5.35 -2.48 17.00
CA PHE A 21 -6.09 -1.40 16.36
C PHE A 21 -5.64 -0.01 16.84
N ARG A 22 -5.20 0.12 18.11
CA ARG A 22 -4.58 1.37 18.60
C ARG A 22 -3.29 1.70 17.88
N PHE A 23 -2.45 0.69 17.60
CA PHE A 23 -1.22 0.90 16.82
C PHE A 23 -1.56 1.39 15.41
N ILE A 24 -2.49 0.71 14.71
CA ILE A 24 -2.92 1.13 13.36
C ILE A 24 -3.48 2.56 13.40
N LEU A 25 -4.33 2.89 14.38
CA LEU A 25 -4.86 4.24 14.54
C LEU A 25 -3.74 5.26 14.81
N GLY A 26 -2.72 4.88 15.58
CA GLY A 26 -1.54 5.70 15.83
C GLY A 26 -0.78 6.09 14.55
N LEU A 27 -0.80 5.24 13.51
CA LEU A 27 -0.19 5.58 12.22
C LEU A 27 -0.84 6.81 11.56
N TYR A 28 -2.14 7.07 11.83
CA TYR A 28 -2.83 8.26 11.33
C TYR A 28 -2.37 9.55 12.01
N ALA A 29 -1.55 9.49 13.06
CA ALA A 29 -0.89 10.66 13.63
C ALA A 29 0.02 11.38 12.62
N ILE A 30 0.40 10.73 11.51
CA ILE A 30 1.09 11.40 10.41
C ILE A 30 0.28 12.57 9.83
N ILE A 31 -1.07 12.51 9.89
CA ILE A 31 -1.94 13.59 9.40
C ILE A 31 -1.68 14.88 10.17
N PRO A 32 -1.91 14.97 11.50
CA PRO A 32 -1.64 16.18 12.25
C PRO A 32 -0.16 16.57 12.22
N ILE A 33 0.77 15.60 12.17
CA ILE A 33 2.21 15.91 12.04
C ILE A 33 2.48 16.66 10.73
N CYS A 34 1.98 16.18 9.59
CA CYS A 34 2.18 16.85 8.30
C CYS A 34 1.54 18.24 8.26
N LEU A 35 0.35 18.42 8.85
CA LEU A 35 -0.30 19.73 8.93
C LEU A 35 0.46 20.71 9.83
N ILE A 36 0.97 20.24 10.97
CA ILE A 36 1.79 21.06 11.87
C ILE A 36 3.09 21.47 11.16
N VAL A 37 3.75 20.55 10.45
CA VAL A 37 4.97 20.84 9.68
C VAL A 37 4.71 21.89 8.61
N GLU A 38 3.60 21.80 7.88
CA GLU A 38 3.20 22.80 6.88
C GLU A 38 2.90 24.17 7.54
N TRP A 39 2.18 24.21 8.66
CA TRP A 39 1.97 25.46 9.39
C TRP A 39 3.26 26.09 9.91
N PHE A 40 4.21 25.30 10.42
CA PHE A 40 5.53 25.80 10.80
C PHE A 40 6.28 26.37 9.59
N ASP A 41 6.16 25.73 8.43
CA ASP A 41 6.80 26.21 7.21
C ASP A 41 6.24 27.55 6.76
N ILE A 42 4.92 27.72 6.80
CA ILE A 42 4.28 28.99 6.42
C ILE A 42 4.60 30.09 7.44
N LEU A 43 4.52 29.79 8.74
CA LEU A 43 4.62 30.80 9.80
C LEU A 43 6.07 31.18 10.15
N LEU A 44 7.00 30.22 10.16
CA LEU A 44 8.38 30.43 10.61
C LEU A 44 9.40 30.39 9.47
N TRP A 45 9.24 29.47 8.51
CA TRP A 45 10.23 29.25 7.46
C TRP A 45 9.88 29.91 6.12
N GLN A 46 8.79 30.67 6.06
CA GLN A 46 8.36 31.44 4.89
C GLN A 46 8.24 30.57 3.62
N GLY A 47 7.86 29.30 3.75
CA GLY A 47 7.71 28.37 2.62
C GLY A 47 9.00 27.68 2.16
N SER A 48 10.11 27.83 2.90
CA SER A 48 11.40 27.24 2.55
C SER A 48 11.33 25.70 2.43
N LEU A 49 10.59 25.03 3.31
CA LEU A 49 10.41 23.58 3.24
C LEU A 49 9.65 23.20 1.98
N ARG A 50 8.58 23.92 1.61
CA ARG A 50 7.83 23.67 0.37
C ARG A 50 8.73 23.69 -0.86
N GLU A 51 9.69 24.61 -0.91
CA GLU A 51 10.64 24.75 -2.01
C GLU A 51 11.72 23.66 -2.01
N MET A 52 12.14 23.20 -0.83
CA MET A 52 13.10 22.10 -0.69
C MET A 52 12.48 20.72 -0.95
N LEU A 53 11.18 20.56 -0.70
CA LEU A 53 10.51 19.28 -0.83
C LEU A 53 10.37 18.87 -2.31
N PRO A 54 10.45 17.55 -2.59
CA PRO A 54 10.16 17.00 -3.91
C PRO A 54 8.82 17.47 -4.47
N SER A 55 8.87 18.29 -5.52
CA SER A 55 7.67 18.75 -6.22
C SER A 55 7.46 18.04 -7.56
N ARG A 56 8.45 17.29 -8.06
CA ARG A 56 8.38 16.58 -9.35
C ARG A 56 8.34 15.05 -9.17
N PRO A 57 7.64 14.31 -10.04
CA PRO A 57 7.56 12.83 -10.04
C PRO A 57 8.91 12.12 -9.90
N GLU A 58 9.96 12.62 -10.54
CA GLU A 58 11.32 12.03 -10.52
C GLU A 58 11.93 12.02 -9.11
N HIS A 59 11.67 13.06 -8.30
CA HIS A 59 12.13 13.13 -6.93
C HIS A 59 11.31 12.27 -5.96
N PHE A 60 10.18 11.70 -6.42
CA PHE A 60 9.48 10.66 -5.67
C PHE A 60 10.17 9.29 -5.79
N LEU A 61 11.32 9.14 -6.46
CA LEU A 61 12.05 7.87 -6.45
C LEU A 61 12.59 7.53 -5.05
N LEU A 62 13.14 8.51 -4.32
CA LEU A 62 13.48 8.34 -2.91
C LEU A 62 12.24 8.00 -2.08
N PHE A 63 11.11 8.62 -2.42
CA PHE A 63 9.84 8.29 -1.80
C PHE A 63 9.43 6.85 -2.07
N GLN A 64 9.51 6.36 -3.30
CA GLN A 64 9.21 4.97 -3.69
C GLN A 64 10.13 3.96 -3.00
N LEU A 65 11.36 4.36 -2.72
CA LEU A 65 12.35 3.56 -2.03
C LEU A 65 12.05 3.45 -0.53
N LEU A 66 11.57 4.53 0.09
CA LEU A 66 11.19 4.54 1.51
C LEU A 66 9.77 3.99 1.74
N PHE A 67 8.86 4.26 0.81
CA PHE A 67 7.43 3.98 0.86
C PHE A 67 6.94 3.49 -0.53
N GLY A 68 6.41 2.28 -0.61
CA GLY A 68 5.94 1.67 -1.85
C GLY A 68 6.70 0.40 -2.18
N THR A 69 7.89 0.55 -2.78
CA THR A 69 8.65 -0.59 -3.33
C THR A 69 9.00 -1.63 -2.26
N PRO A 70 9.48 -1.26 -1.05
CA PRO A 70 9.76 -2.24 -0.02
C PRO A 70 8.52 -3.05 0.37
N HIS A 71 7.36 -2.42 0.55
CA HIS A 71 6.16 -3.15 0.95
C HIS A 71 5.67 -4.11 -0.16
N ILE A 72 5.75 -3.67 -1.42
CA ILE A 72 5.40 -4.51 -2.59
C ILE A 72 6.32 -5.74 -2.64
N ILE A 73 7.62 -5.54 -2.46
CA ILE A 73 8.61 -6.63 -2.43
C ILE A 73 8.36 -7.54 -1.23
N ALA A 74 8.08 -6.99 -0.04
CA ALA A 74 7.78 -7.77 1.15
C ALA A 74 6.60 -8.73 0.91
N SER A 75 5.53 -8.24 0.26
CA SER A 75 4.38 -9.06 -0.13
C SER A 75 4.79 -10.19 -1.09
N ALA A 76 5.60 -9.88 -2.11
CA ALA A 76 6.11 -10.85 -3.06
C ALA A 76 7.02 -11.90 -2.41
N LEU A 77 7.85 -11.50 -1.44
CA LEU A 77 8.71 -12.40 -0.67
C LEU A 77 7.86 -13.38 0.16
N ILE A 78 6.85 -12.92 0.88
CA ILE A 78 5.97 -13.82 1.65
C ILE A 78 5.33 -14.85 0.70
N LEU A 79 4.85 -14.41 -0.46
CA LEU A 79 4.16 -15.26 -1.44
C LEU A 79 5.08 -16.32 -2.05
N THR A 80 6.27 -15.92 -2.49
CA THR A 80 7.17 -16.78 -3.29
C THR A 80 8.05 -17.68 -2.43
N THR A 81 8.39 -17.26 -1.21
CA THR A 81 9.33 -17.99 -0.34
C THR A 81 8.64 -19.10 0.46
N ASN A 82 7.31 -19.05 0.55
CA ASN A 82 6.49 -20.09 1.16
C ASN A 82 5.83 -20.96 0.08
N ARG A 83 6.39 -22.17 -0.14
CA ARG A 83 5.91 -23.11 -1.18
C ARG A 83 4.41 -23.42 -1.09
N GLU A 84 3.86 -23.51 0.12
CA GLU A 84 2.44 -23.72 0.35
C GLU A 84 1.58 -22.59 -0.22
N TYR A 85 2.04 -21.34 -0.08
CA TYR A 85 1.31 -20.14 -0.53
C TYR A 85 1.36 -20.03 -2.03
N PHE A 86 2.56 -20.13 -2.60
CA PHE A 86 2.74 -20.13 -4.04
C PHE A 86 1.95 -21.29 -4.69
N GLY A 87 2.01 -22.49 -4.12
CA GLY A 87 1.26 -23.65 -4.60
C GLY A 87 -0.26 -23.43 -4.57
N TYR A 88 -0.79 -22.87 -3.49
CA TYR A 88 -2.21 -22.56 -3.34
C TYR A 88 -2.69 -21.49 -4.33
N TYR A 89 -1.86 -20.46 -4.59
CA TYR A 89 -2.23 -19.33 -5.44
C TYR A 89 -1.72 -19.42 -6.89
N ARG A 90 -0.97 -20.46 -7.26
CA ARG A 90 -0.25 -20.58 -8.54
C ARG A 90 -1.08 -20.22 -9.76
N HIS A 91 -2.31 -20.75 -9.85
CA HIS A 91 -3.15 -20.54 -11.01
C HIS A 91 -3.61 -19.08 -11.11
N ARG A 92 -3.95 -18.45 -9.98
CA ARG A 92 -4.31 -17.03 -9.94
C ARG A 92 -3.13 -16.14 -10.30
N ILE A 93 -1.93 -16.48 -9.81
CA ILE A 93 -0.69 -15.75 -10.13
C ILE A 93 -0.42 -15.86 -11.63
N MET A 94 -0.37 -17.07 -12.20
CA MET A 94 -0.11 -17.29 -13.62
C MET A 94 -1.12 -16.57 -14.52
N MET A 95 -2.41 -16.63 -14.19
CA MET A 95 -3.44 -15.91 -14.95
C MET A 95 -3.24 -14.41 -14.89
N MET A 96 -2.92 -13.85 -13.71
CA MET A 96 -2.64 -12.42 -13.59
C MET A 96 -1.35 -12.03 -14.32
N THR A 97 -0.30 -12.87 -14.27
CA THR A 97 0.93 -12.65 -15.03
C THR A 97 0.66 -12.61 -16.52
N LEU A 98 -0.15 -13.52 -17.05
CA LEU A 98 -0.55 -13.53 -18.45
C LEU A 98 -1.35 -12.27 -18.81
N VAL A 99 -2.31 -11.87 -17.97
CA VAL A 99 -3.10 -10.64 -18.17
C VAL A 99 -2.19 -9.42 -18.18
N LEU A 100 -1.24 -9.32 -17.25
CA LEU A 100 -0.28 -8.21 -17.21
C LEU A 100 0.64 -8.23 -18.43
N ALA A 101 1.14 -9.38 -18.86
CA ALA A 101 1.97 -9.50 -20.06
C ALA A 101 1.22 -9.03 -21.31
N VAL A 102 -0.05 -9.41 -21.47
CA VAL A 102 -0.92 -8.93 -22.57
C VAL A 102 -1.21 -7.43 -22.42
N PHE A 103 -1.54 -6.96 -21.22
CA PHE A 103 -1.89 -5.57 -20.97
C PHE A 103 -0.73 -4.61 -21.22
N PHE A 104 0.48 -4.95 -20.76
CA PHE A 104 1.67 -4.13 -21.03
C PHE A 104 2.23 -4.36 -22.44
N GLY A 105 2.28 -5.61 -22.91
CA GLY A 105 2.86 -5.96 -24.19
C GLY A 105 2.01 -5.52 -25.38
N ILE A 106 0.75 -5.96 -25.44
CA ILE A 106 -0.17 -5.58 -26.51
C ILE A 106 -0.78 -4.21 -26.22
N GLY A 107 -1.26 -3.98 -24.99
CA GLY A 107 -1.87 -2.70 -24.64
C GLY A 107 -0.92 -1.52 -24.79
N GLY A 108 0.37 -1.69 -24.51
CA GLY A 108 1.39 -0.65 -24.74
C GLY A 108 1.54 -0.20 -26.21
N LEU A 109 1.13 -1.04 -27.17
CA LEU A 109 1.18 -0.71 -28.61
C LEU A 109 -0.02 0.10 -29.09
N PHE A 110 -1.17 -0.02 -28.41
CA PHE A 110 -2.45 0.52 -28.88
C PHE A 110 -3.08 1.55 -27.93
N ILE A 111 -2.72 1.54 -26.64
CA ILE A 111 -3.30 2.42 -25.62
C ILE A 111 -2.39 3.64 -25.46
N PRO A 112 -2.91 4.87 -25.59
CA PRO A 112 -2.13 6.08 -25.32
C PRO A 112 -1.55 6.06 -23.89
N TYR A 113 -0.30 6.49 -23.75
CA TYR A 113 0.41 6.50 -22.46
C TYR A 113 -0.38 7.17 -21.33
N LEU A 114 -1.06 8.29 -21.61
CA LEU A 114 -1.88 8.99 -20.63
C LEU A 114 -3.05 8.12 -20.12
N VAL A 115 -3.74 7.41 -21.02
CA VAL A 115 -4.83 6.50 -20.65
C VAL A 115 -4.29 5.36 -19.80
N PHE A 116 -3.16 4.80 -20.22
CA PHE A 116 -2.46 3.74 -19.49
C PHE A 116 -2.09 4.19 -18.06
N TYR A 117 -1.51 5.38 -17.95
CA TYR A 117 -1.14 5.99 -16.67
C TYR A 117 -2.36 6.19 -15.76
N ILE A 118 -3.46 6.75 -16.28
CA ILE A 118 -4.69 6.97 -15.52
C ILE A 118 -5.26 5.64 -15.00
N MET A 119 -5.25 4.58 -15.81
CA MET A 119 -5.71 3.25 -15.37
C MET A 119 -4.87 2.69 -14.21
N VAL A 120 -3.55 2.77 -14.32
CA VAL A 120 -2.63 2.31 -13.26
C VAL A 120 -2.77 3.16 -12.00
N ALA A 121 -2.89 4.49 -12.15
CA ALA A 121 -3.11 5.42 -11.05
C ALA A 121 -4.44 5.15 -10.33
N ALA A 122 -5.52 4.95 -11.08
CA ALA A 122 -6.84 4.60 -10.54
C ALA A 122 -6.79 3.31 -9.73
N TRP A 123 -6.12 2.28 -10.25
CA TRP A 123 -5.98 1.01 -9.55
C TRP A 123 -5.12 1.13 -8.29
N THR A 124 -4.05 1.93 -8.35
CA THR A 124 -3.16 2.21 -7.21
C THR A 124 -3.91 2.92 -6.08
N VAL A 125 -4.61 4.02 -6.39
CA VAL A 125 -5.39 4.78 -5.40
C VAL A 125 -6.53 3.92 -4.83
N TYR A 126 -7.22 3.18 -5.69
CA TYR A 126 -8.25 2.25 -5.27
C TYR A 126 -7.71 1.21 -4.28
N HIS A 127 -6.56 0.60 -4.58
CA HIS A 127 -5.93 -0.37 -3.70
C HIS A 127 -5.61 0.21 -2.32
N VAL A 128 -4.90 1.35 -2.28
CA VAL A 128 -4.50 2.04 -1.04
C VAL A 128 -5.71 2.35 -0.17
N LEU A 129 -6.73 3.01 -0.72
CA LEU A 129 -7.89 3.46 0.04
C LEU A 129 -8.84 2.31 0.40
N LYS A 130 -8.97 1.30 -0.46
CA LYS A 130 -9.76 0.10 -0.16
C LYS A 130 -9.20 -0.66 1.02
N GLN A 131 -7.88 -0.77 1.18
CA GLN A 131 -7.28 -1.41 2.35
C GLN A 131 -7.64 -0.66 3.62
N GLN A 132 -7.43 0.66 3.65
CA GLN A 132 -7.70 1.48 4.84
C GLN A 132 -9.19 1.46 5.22
N HIS A 133 -10.07 1.66 4.24
CA HIS A 133 -11.51 1.57 4.46
C HIS A 133 -11.97 0.13 4.81
N GLY A 134 -11.28 -0.89 4.32
CA GLY A 134 -11.54 -2.29 4.65
C GLY A 134 -11.26 -2.60 6.12
N ILE A 135 -10.16 -2.08 6.65
CA ILE A 135 -9.83 -2.17 8.08
C ILE A 135 -10.85 -1.38 8.89
N ALA A 136 -11.14 -0.13 8.47
CA ALA A 136 -12.14 0.71 9.12
C ALA A 136 -13.52 0.04 9.16
N ARG A 137 -13.93 -0.65 8.08
CA ARG A 137 -15.19 -1.41 8.04
C ARG A 137 -15.23 -2.50 9.12
N GLY A 138 -14.12 -3.20 9.36
CA GLY A 138 -14.01 -4.22 10.41
C GLY A 138 -14.22 -3.65 11.81
N VAL A 139 -13.72 -2.44 12.07
CA VAL A 139 -13.83 -1.76 13.37
C VAL A 139 -15.18 -1.05 13.54
N CYS A 140 -15.63 -0.32 12.51
CA CYS A 140 -16.82 0.51 12.53
C CYS A 140 -18.12 -0.29 12.37
N LYS A 141 -18.05 -1.49 11.76
CA LYS A 141 -19.21 -2.34 11.39
C LYS A 141 -20.27 -1.59 10.58
N LEU A 142 -19.83 -0.73 9.67
CA LEU A 142 -20.72 0.08 8.83
C LEU A 142 -21.62 -0.80 7.94
N PRO A 143 -22.87 -0.35 7.66
CA PRO A 143 -23.70 -0.92 6.61
C PRO A 143 -22.96 -0.93 5.26
N THR A 144 -23.26 -1.94 4.42
CA THR A 144 -22.56 -2.13 3.14
C THR A 144 -22.67 -0.91 2.22
N TRP A 145 -23.82 -0.24 2.18
CA TRP A 145 -24.00 0.95 1.34
C TRP A 145 -23.17 2.13 1.85
N SER A 146 -23.13 2.38 3.17
CA SER A 146 -22.35 3.47 3.78
C SER A 146 -20.87 3.27 3.53
N TYR A 147 -20.38 2.04 3.69
CA TYR A 147 -19.00 1.67 3.36
C TYR A 147 -18.67 1.95 1.88
N ARG A 148 -19.55 1.55 0.95
CA ARG A 148 -19.33 1.76 -0.50
C ARG A 148 -19.37 3.24 -0.87
N LEU A 149 -20.27 4.02 -0.26
CA LEU A 149 -20.35 5.47 -0.46
C LEU A 149 -19.04 6.15 -0.03
N LEU A 150 -18.60 5.91 1.20
CA LEU A 150 -17.37 6.51 1.73
C LEU A 150 -16.14 6.07 0.92
N LEU A 151 -16.03 4.77 0.59
CA LEU A 151 -14.94 4.28 -0.25
C LEU A 151 -14.97 4.92 -1.65
N GLY A 152 -16.14 5.00 -2.29
CA GLY A 152 -16.29 5.56 -3.63
C GLY A 152 -15.89 7.03 -3.68
N LEU A 153 -16.38 7.83 -2.73
CA LEU A 153 -16.02 9.25 -2.61
C LEU A 153 -14.54 9.43 -2.32
N SER A 154 -13.97 8.67 -1.38
CA SER A 154 -12.54 8.68 -1.07
C SER A 154 -11.68 8.33 -2.29
N VAL A 155 -12.04 7.29 -3.04
CA VAL A 155 -11.29 6.85 -4.23
C VAL A 155 -11.39 7.87 -5.35
N ALA A 156 -12.59 8.41 -5.61
CA ALA A 156 -12.77 9.42 -6.65
C ALA A 156 -11.98 10.71 -6.33
N ALA A 157 -12.11 11.23 -5.10
CA ALA A 157 -11.34 12.40 -4.66
C ALA A 157 -9.83 12.13 -4.68
N GLY A 158 -9.41 11.02 -4.08
CA GLY A 158 -8.00 10.61 -4.03
C GLY A 158 -7.38 10.43 -5.41
N LEU A 159 -8.14 9.91 -6.39
CA LEU A 159 -7.66 9.73 -7.76
C LEU A 159 -7.43 11.09 -8.42
N LEU A 160 -8.37 12.01 -8.32
CA LEU A 160 -8.20 13.35 -8.88
C LEU A 160 -7.01 14.04 -8.24
N ILE A 161 -6.88 14.03 -6.91
CA ILE A 161 -5.71 14.62 -6.22
C ILE A 161 -4.41 13.98 -6.72
N TYR A 162 -4.37 12.66 -6.84
CA TYR A 162 -3.19 11.93 -7.33
C TYR A 162 -2.84 12.34 -8.76
N LEU A 163 -3.82 12.41 -9.67
CA LEU A 163 -3.61 12.89 -11.03
C LEU A 163 -3.15 14.35 -11.04
N GLY A 164 -3.72 15.21 -10.21
CA GLY A 164 -3.32 16.61 -10.07
C GLY A 164 -1.87 16.76 -9.63
N VAL A 165 -1.39 15.92 -8.71
CA VAL A 165 0.02 15.92 -8.28
C VAL A 165 0.96 15.48 -9.40
N PHE A 166 0.66 14.34 -10.02
CA PHE A 166 1.63 13.68 -10.93
C PHE A 166 1.54 14.15 -12.38
N LEU A 167 0.39 14.67 -12.82
CA LEU A 167 0.19 15.23 -14.15
C LEU A 167 0.27 16.76 -14.18
N LYS A 168 0.65 17.43 -13.07
CA LYS A 168 0.64 18.90 -12.97
C LYS A 168 1.34 19.64 -14.12
N ASN A 169 2.42 19.07 -14.67
CA ASN A 169 3.20 19.67 -15.76
C ASN A 169 2.65 19.34 -17.16
N SER A 170 1.67 18.43 -17.23
CA SER A 170 1.04 17.96 -18.46
C SER A 170 -0.40 18.45 -18.61
N LEU A 171 -0.98 19.02 -17.55
CA LEU A 171 -2.31 19.61 -17.55
C LEU A 171 -2.24 21.08 -17.96
N GLU A 172 -3.20 21.50 -18.78
CA GLU A 172 -3.44 22.92 -19.02
C GLU A 172 -3.95 23.60 -17.72
N PRO A 173 -3.72 24.92 -17.54
CA PRO A 173 -4.16 25.62 -16.32
C PRO A 173 -5.65 25.41 -16.00
N GLU A 174 -6.51 25.47 -17.02
CA GLU A 174 -7.95 25.24 -16.87
C GLU A 174 -8.27 23.80 -16.42
N GLN A 175 -7.57 22.81 -16.96
CA GLN A 175 -7.73 21.40 -16.57
C GLN A 175 -7.28 21.16 -15.12
N ALA A 176 -6.18 21.79 -14.71
CA ALA A 176 -5.69 21.72 -13.34
C ALA A 176 -6.70 22.33 -12.35
N ASP A 177 -7.28 23.48 -12.71
CA ASP A 177 -8.33 24.13 -11.91
C ASP A 177 -9.57 23.24 -11.82
N TRP A 178 -10.07 22.72 -12.93
CA TRP A 178 -11.24 21.82 -12.93
C TRP A 178 -11.01 20.59 -12.03
N LEU A 179 -9.85 19.97 -12.17
CA LEU A 179 -9.47 18.81 -11.35
C LEU A 179 -9.47 19.17 -9.86
N SER A 180 -8.90 20.32 -9.49
CA SER A 180 -8.89 20.81 -8.11
C SER A 180 -10.31 21.04 -7.56
N HIS A 181 -11.17 21.73 -8.32
CA HIS A 181 -12.55 22.00 -7.91
C HIS A 181 -13.41 20.73 -7.76
N ILE A 182 -13.27 19.78 -8.69
CA ILE A 182 -13.99 18.50 -8.62
C ILE A 182 -13.47 17.68 -7.41
N ALA A 183 -12.16 17.64 -7.19
CA ALA A 183 -11.57 16.98 -6.03
C ALA A 183 -12.05 17.60 -4.70
N GLY A 184 -12.14 18.93 -4.63
CA GLY A 184 -12.67 19.66 -3.47
C GLY A 184 -14.15 19.35 -3.22
N THR A 185 -14.96 19.31 -4.27
CA THR A 185 -16.39 18.97 -4.18
C THR A 185 -16.60 17.55 -3.67
N LEU A 186 -15.83 16.58 -4.18
CA LEU A 186 -15.88 15.20 -3.72
C LEU A 186 -15.38 15.06 -2.28
N THR A 187 -14.36 15.83 -1.88
CA THR A 187 -13.85 15.85 -0.50
C THR A 187 -14.88 16.44 0.46
N LEU A 188 -15.59 17.49 0.07
CA LEU A 188 -16.70 18.04 0.84
C LEU A 188 -17.86 17.05 0.95
N ALA A 189 -18.23 16.40 -0.15
CA ALA A 189 -19.23 15.34 -0.16
C ALA A 189 -18.84 14.17 0.77
N LEU A 190 -17.55 13.80 0.80
CA LEU A 190 -17.01 12.80 1.72
C LEU A 190 -17.16 13.24 3.18
N LEU A 191 -16.83 14.49 3.52
CA LEU A 191 -17.02 15.03 4.88
C LEU A 191 -18.48 14.96 5.32
N LEU A 192 -19.41 15.42 4.47
CA LEU A 192 -20.84 15.37 4.75
C LEU A 192 -21.35 13.92 4.89
N ALA A 193 -20.91 13.03 4.00
CA ALA A 193 -21.23 11.61 4.07
C ALA A 193 -20.68 10.97 5.35
N THR A 194 -19.49 11.36 5.82
CA THR A 194 -18.90 10.89 7.07
C THR A 194 -19.71 11.34 8.28
N ILE A 195 -20.08 12.63 8.35
CA ILE A 195 -20.94 13.16 9.42
C ILE A 195 -22.24 12.36 9.49
N TRP A 196 -22.88 12.13 8.34
CA TRP A 196 -24.10 11.34 8.26
C TRP A 196 -23.89 9.88 8.66
N CYS A 197 -22.82 9.24 8.19
CA CYS A 197 -22.54 7.83 8.45
C CYS A 197 -22.05 7.56 9.88
N GLN A 198 -21.53 8.56 10.59
CA GLN A 198 -21.07 8.41 11.97
C GLN A 198 -22.15 7.85 12.91
N ARG A 199 -23.42 8.15 12.65
CA ARG A 199 -24.55 7.64 13.45
C ARG A 199 -24.67 6.12 13.46
N TYR A 200 -24.09 5.43 12.47
CA TYR A 200 -24.06 3.97 12.41
C TYR A 200 -22.92 3.35 13.22
N VAL A 201 -22.02 4.16 13.79
CA VAL A 201 -20.83 3.69 14.50
C VAL A 201 -21.05 3.75 16.01
N ALA A 202 -21.15 2.58 16.63
CA ALA A 202 -21.46 2.46 18.05
C ALA A 202 -20.29 2.79 18.99
N THR A 203 -19.05 2.51 18.59
CA THR A 203 -17.88 2.59 19.48
C THR A 203 -17.06 3.87 19.25
N GLY A 204 -16.46 4.41 20.31
CA GLY A 204 -15.55 5.57 20.20
C GLY A 204 -14.35 5.29 19.30
N LEU A 205 -13.74 4.10 19.44
CA LEU A 205 -12.65 3.66 18.56
C LEU A 205 -13.09 3.60 17.09
N GLY A 206 -14.29 3.08 16.80
CA GLY A 206 -14.84 3.09 15.45
C GLY A 206 -15.01 4.51 14.90
N LYS A 207 -15.50 5.46 15.71
CA LYS A 207 -15.63 6.86 15.27
C LYS A 207 -14.28 7.47 14.94
N LEU A 208 -13.25 7.17 15.73
CA LEU A 208 -11.88 7.61 15.44
C LEU A 208 -11.37 7.02 14.12
N PHE A 209 -11.58 5.73 13.86
CA PHE A 209 -11.19 5.12 12.58
C PHE A 209 -11.93 5.71 11.37
N LEU A 210 -13.23 5.97 11.52
CA LEU A 210 -14.05 6.61 10.49
C LEU A 210 -13.49 8.00 10.14
N TRP A 211 -13.26 8.83 11.15
CA TRP A 211 -12.71 10.17 10.96
C TRP A 211 -11.27 10.15 10.47
N ALA A 212 -10.43 9.24 10.97
CA ALA A 212 -9.06 9.10 10.51
C ALA A 212 -8.99 8.77 9.01
N ASN A 213 -9.86 7.88 8.51
CA ASN A 213 -9.95 7.57 7.07
C ASN A 213 -10.47 8.75 6.24
N THR A 214 -11.40 9.52 6.80
CA THR A 214 -11.92 10.74 6.14
C THR A 214 -10.83 11.81 6.07
N MET A 215 -10.17 12.06 7.20
CA MET A 215 -9.10 13.03 7.33
C MET A 215 -7.90 12.69 6.47
N LEU A 216 -7.62 11.41 6.23
CA LEU A 216 -6.59 10.98 5.28
C LEU A 216 -6.81 11.59 3.90
N VAL A 217 -8.04 11.63 3.38
CA VAL A 217 -8.34 12.25 2.07
C VAL A 217 -8.42 13.77 2.19
N VAL A 218 -9.06 14.29 3.24
CA VAL A 218 -9.26 15.74 3.44
C VAL A 218 -7.92 16.46 3.62
N SER A 219 -7.02 15.93 4.43
CA SER A 219 -5.69 16.51 4.62
C SER A 219 -4.85 16.41 3.35
N THR A 220 -4.99 15.31 2.60
CA THR A 220 -4.32 15.13 1.30
C THR A 220 -4.78 16.18 0.29
N TYR A 221 -6.09 16.45 0.22
CA TYR A 221 -6.64 17.54 -0.61
C TYR A 221 -6.12 18.91 -0.16
N TYR A 222 -6.17 19.19 1.14
CA TYR A 222 -5.68 20.46 1.70
C TYR A 222 -4.20 20.69 1.36
N LEU A 223 -3.34 19.72 1.63
CA LEU A 223 -1.89 19.79 1.31
C LEU A 223 -1.64 19.91 -0.20
N PHE A 224 -2.47 19.27 -1.03
CA PHE A 224 -2.43 19.42 -2.49
C PHE A 224 -2.72 20.86 -2.93
N VAL A 225 -3.77 21.49 -2.39
CA VAL A 225 -4.11 22.89 -2.71
C VAL A 225 -3.02 23.85 -2.23
N GLN A 226 -2.39 23.58 -1.07
CA GLN A 226 -1.25 24.35 -0.55
C GLN A 226 0.07 24.06 -1.30
N GLN A 227 0.05 23.20 -2.32
CA GLN A 227 1.19 22.79 -3.14
C GLN A 227 2.27 21.98 -2.39
N TYR A 228 1.96 21.44 -1.21
CA TYR A 228 2.80 20.49 -0.47
C TYR A 228 2.61 19.06 -0.99
N TYR A 229 2.89 18.86 -2.28
CA TYR A 229 2.63 17.61 -3.00
C TYR A 229 3.30 16.39 -2.36
N PHE A 230 4.53 16.54 -1.87
CA PHE A 230 5.23 15.47 -1.17
C PHE A 230 4.45 15.00 0.07
N LEU A 231 4.00 15.93 0.92
CA LEU A 231 3.24 15.63 2.12
C LEU A 231 1.86 15.03 1.77
N ALA A 232 1.21 15.55 0.72
CA ALA A 232 -0.06 15.03 0.23
C ALA A 232 0.02 13.54 -0.17
N ILE A 233 1.14 13.10 -0.76
CA ILE A 233 1.36 11.68 -1.10
C ILE A 233 1.85 10.86 0.10
N LEU A 234 2.66 11.46 0.99
CA LEU A 234 3.21 10.81 2.17
C LEU A 234 2.12 10.30 3.12
N VAL A 235 1.12 11.13 3.41
CA VAL A 235 0.05 10.80 4.36
C VAL A 235 -0.64 9.47 4.04
N PRO A 236 -1.26 9.27 2.86
CA PRO A 236 -1.96 8.02 2.55
C PRO A 236 -1.01 6.82 2.44
N ARG A 237 0.20 7.04 1.93
CA ARG A 237 1.19 5.98 1.68
C ARG A 237 1.81 5.45 2.95
N LEU A 238 2.23 6.31 3.86
CA LEU A 238 2.81 5.88 5.13
C LEU A 238 1.80 5.06 5.92
N VAL A 239 0.56 5.54 6.03
CA VAL A 239 -0.51 4.79 6.72
C VAL A 239 -0.73 3.44 6.05
N HIS A 240 -0.80 3.39 4.72
CA HIS A 240 -0.99 2.15 3.97
C HIS A 240 0.16 1.15 4.15
N ASP A 241 1.38 1.57 3.87
CA ASP A 241 2.56 0.71 3.87
C ASP A 241 2.89 0.24 5.28
N ALA A 242 2.89 1.14 6.27
CA ALA A 242 3.17 0.77 7.65
C ALA A 242 2.07 -0.16 8.21
N THR A 243 0.82 0.04 7.80
CA THR A 243 -0.25 -0.92 8.12
C THR A 243 0.05 -2.27 7.48
N ALA A 244 0.37 -2.34 6.18
CA ALA A 244 0.70 -3.59 5.51
C ALA A 244 1.88 -4.31 6.18
N TYR A 245 2.96 -3.59 6.48
CA TYR A 245 4.12 -4.12 7.20
C TYR A 245 3.76 -4.69 8.58
N SER A 246 2.88 -4.02 9.33
CA SER A 246 2.45 -4.54 10.64
C SER A 246 1.78 -5.91 10.52
N PHE A 247 1.01 -6.15 9.46
CA PHE A 247 0.41 -7.45 9.17
C PHE A 247 1.49 -8.45 8.74
N TYR A 248 2.38 -8.05 7.84
CA TYR A 248 3.41 -8.93 7.30
C TYR A 248 4.38 -9.45 8.37
N VAL A 249 4.90 -8.52 9.18
CA VAL A 249 5.82 -8.83 10.26
C VAL A 249 5.13 -9.68 11.34
N THR A 250 3.87 -9.38 11.66
CA THR A 250 3.10 -10.19 12.61
C THR A 250 2.85 -11.60 12.09
N HIS A 251 2.50 -11.72 10.80
CA HIS A 251 2.33 -13.00 10.13
C HIS A 251 3.61 -13.85 10.22
N ASP A 252 4.76 -13.28 9.82
CA ASP A 252 6.02 -14.02 9.78
C ASP A 252 6.54 -14.34 11.18
N TYR A 253 6.35 -13.44 12.15
CA TYR A 253 6.64 -13.75 13.55
C TYR A 253 5.83 -14.95 14.04
N ASN A 254 4.52 -14.97 13.80
CA ASN A 254 3.66 -16.06 14.24
C ASN A 254 3.91 -17.38 13.48
N ARG A 255 4.39 -17.32 12.23
CA ARG A 255 4.69 -18.50 11.41
C ARG A 255 6.09 -19.06 11.64
N HIS A 256 7.07 -18.20 11.88
CA HIS A 256 8.50 -18.55 11.90
C HIS A 256 9.18 -18.35 13.26
N GLY A 257 8.55 -17.65 14.21
CA GLY A 257 9.14 -17.29 15.50
C GLY A 257 9.55 -18.48 16.37
N ARG A 258 8.75 -19.55 16.41
CA ARG A 258 9.10 -20.78 17.14
C ARG A 258 9.98 -21.73 16.32
N GLN A 259 9.76 -21.79 15.01
CA GLN A 259 10.49 -22.68 14.11
C GLN A 259 10.59 -22.04 12.73
N ALA A 260 11.82 -21.82 12.26
CA ALA A 260 12.07 -21.33 10.92
C ALA A 260 11.66 -22.38 9.87
N ARG A 261 10.57 -22.10 9.14
CA ARG A 261 9.96 -23.06 8.18
C ARG A 261 10.47 -22.93 6.76
N ASN A 262 10.99 -21.77 6.35
CA ASN A 262 11.55 -21.56 5.01
C ASN A 262 13.06 -21.30 5.06
N PHE A 263 13.72 -21.30 3.91
CA PHE A 263 15.19 -21.13 3.85
C PHE A 263 15.64 -19.75 4.36
N ILE A 264 14.91 -18.68 4.05
CA ILE A 264 15.26 -17.30 4.47
C ILE A 264 15.31 -17.21 5.98
N TYR A 265 14.26 -17.67 6.67
CA TYR A 265 14.21 -17.64 8.13
C TYR A 265 15.19 -18.61 8.78
N ARG A 266 15.55 -19.72 8.12
CA ARG A 266 16.59 -20.64 8.62
C ARG A 266 17.98 -20.00 8.57
N TRP A 267 18.30 -19.31 7.48
CA TRP A 267 19.53 -18.52 7.36
C TRP A 267 19.55 -17.37 8.36
N ALA A 268 18.45 -16.63 8.49
CA ALA A 268 18.34 -15.56 9.47
C ALA A 268 18.54 -16.07 10.91
N GLN A 269 17.97 -17.23 11.24
CA GLN A 269 18.18 -17.88 12.54
C GLN A 269 19.65 -18.26 12.75
N ALA A 270 20.33 -18.79 11.74
CA ALA A 270 21.76 -19.10 11.82
C ALA A 270 22.63 -17.84 12.02
N CYS A 271 22.19 -16.70 11.49
CA CYS A 271 22.84 -15.40 11.66
C CYS A 271 22.36 -14.62 12.91
N ASN A 272 21.54 -15.22 13.78
CA ASN A 272 20.93 -14.55 14.95
C ASN A 272 20.14 -13.28 14.64
N ILE A 273 19.54 -13.18 13.45
CA ILE A 273 18.70 -12.04 13.06
C ILE A 273 17.29 -12.24 13.62
N PRO A 274 16.73 -11.27 14.38
CA PRO A 274 15.36 -11.35 14.87
C PRO A 274 14.35 -11.46 13.73
N VAL A 275 13.38 -12.38 13.84
CA VAL A 275 12.34 -12.65 12.82
C VAL A 275 11.59 -11.37 12.40
N LEU A 276 11.37 -10.45 13.33
CA LEU A 276 10.71 -9.16 13.09
C LEU A 276 11.47 -8.25 12.11
N LEU A 277 12.80 -8.40 12.02
CA LEU A 277 13.66 -7.56 11.18
C LEU A 277 13.95 -8.19 9.82
N VAL A 278 13.81 -9.51 9.68
CA VAL A 278 14.16 -10.23 8.44
C VAL A 278 13.42 -9.67 7.24
N LEU A 279 12.09 -9.55 7.32
CA LEU A 279 11.29 -9.10 6.18
C LEU A 279 11.52 -7.60 5.86
N PRO A 280 11.51 -6.67 6.82
CA PRO A 280 11.86 -5.27 6.56
C PRO A 280 13.25 -5.11 5.93
N LEU A 281 14.28 -5.76 6.49
CA LEU A 281 15.65 -5.64 5.97
C LEU A 281 15.77 -6.22 4.57
N LEU A 282 15.21 -7.41 4.32
CA LEU A 282 15.29 -8.07 3.03
C LEU A 282 14.52 -7.29 1.95
N SER A 283 13.32 -6.82 2.26
CA SER A 283 12.50 -6.07 1.32
C SER A 283 13.06 -4.69 1.01
N PHE A 284 13.61 -3.98 2.01
CA PHE A 284 14.28 -2.69 1.80
C PHE A 284 15.60 -2.86 1.03
N GLY A 285 16.42 -3.86 1.38
CA GLY A 285 17.65 -4.17 0.66
C GLY A 285 17.40 -4.56 -0.79
N ALA A 286 16.37 -5.37 -1.05
CA ALA A 286 15.96 -5.71 -2.41
C ALA A 286 15.40 -4.49 -3.17
N ALA A 287 14.65 -3.59 -2.51
CA ALA A 287 14.19 -2.35 -3.12
C ALA A 287 15.37 -1.46 -3.53
N LEU A 288 16.34 -1.25 -2.62
CA LEU A 288 17.58 -0.51 -2.90
C LEU A 288 18.34 -1.12 -4.08
N PHE A 289 18.52 -2.44 -4.07
CA PHE A 289 19.22 -3.13 -5.12
C PHE A 289 18.53 -2.97 -6.48
N LEU A 290 17.20 -3.15 -6.53
CA LEU A 290 16.44 -3.00 -7.76
C LEU A 290 16.44 -1.56 -8.29
N HIS A 291 16.33 -0.56 -7.41
CA HIS A 291 16.37 0.85 -7.82
C HIS A 291 17.76 1.29 -8.29
N GLN A 292 18.83 0.84 -7.62
CA GLN A 292 20.20 1.28 -7.93
C GLN A 292 20.85 0.49 -9.07
N TYR A 293 20.59 -0.82 -9.15
CA TYR A 293 21.31 -1.73 -10.03
C TYR A 293 20.39 -2.54 -10.95
N GLY A 294 19.07 -2.46 -10.79
CA GLY A 294 18.13 -3.32 -11.51
C GLY A 294 18.22 -3.16 -13.02
N ASP A 295 18.24 -1.92 -13.52
CA ASP A 295 18.31 -1.67 -14.96
C ASP A 295 19.64 -2.14 -15.57
N ALA A 296 20.77 -1.87 -14.92
CA ALA A 296 22.09 -2.34 -15.36
C ALA A 296 22.23 -3.87 -15.35
N ALA A 297 21.65 -4.53 -14.34
CA ALA A 297 21.68 -5.99 -14.23
C ALA A 297 20.89 -6.68 -15.35
N VAL A 298 19.74 -6.13 -15.74
CA VAL A 298 18.94 -6.69 -16.84
C VAL A 298 19.48 -6.31 -18.19
N GLU A 299 20.00 -5.09 -18.37
CA GLU A 299 20.73 -4.71 -19.58
C GLU A 299 21.88 -5.69 -19.84
N PHE A 300 22.69 -5.98 -18.81
CA PHE A 300 23.74 -7.00 -18.89
C PHE A 300 23.19 -8.38 -19.26
N LEU A 301 22.08 -8.83 -18.65
CA LEU A 301 21.48 -10.13 -18.96
C LEU A 301 20.87 -10.20 -20.36
N THR A 302 20.21 -9.14 -20.84
CA THR A 302 19.59 -9.13 -22.17
C THR A 302 20.62 -9.01 -23.27
N GLU A 303 21.68 -8.23 -23.04
CA GLU A 303 22.82 -8.16 -23.94
C GLU A 303 23.56 -9.50 -23.97
N PHE A 304 23.85 -10.09 -22.81
CA PHE A 304 24.57 -11.37 -22.72
C PHE A 304 23.78 -12.55 -23.32
N LEU A 305 22.48 -12.65 -23.06
CA LEU A 305 21.65 -13.79 -23.48
C LEU A 305 21.04 -13.63 -24.86
N PHE A 306 20.70 -12.41 -25.28
CA PHE A 306 19.93 -12.15 -26.50
C PHE A 306 20.60 -11.17 -27.46
N GLY A 307 21.70 -10.51 -27.07
CA GLY A 307 22.36 -9.49 -27.89
C GLY A 307 21.52 -8.24 -28.10
N VAL A 308 20.56 -7.95 -27.20
CA VAL A 308 19.64 -6.81 -27.31
C VAL A 308 19.82 -5.87 -26.12
N GLU A 309 20.05 -4.59 -26.40
CA GLU A 309 19.95 -3.52 -25.42
C GLU A 309 18.46 -3.17 -25.18
N ILE A 310 17.98 -3.37 -23.95
CA ILE A 310 16.65 -2.89 -23.56
C ILE A 310 16.78 -1.95 -22.36
N ARG A 311 16.65 -0.65 -22.60
CA ARG A 311 16.82 0.39 -21.58
C ARG A 311 15.55 0.55 -20.73
N LYS A 312 15.71 0.63 -19.40
CA LYS A 312 14.67 0.90 -18.37
C LYS A 312 13.55 -0.14 -18.21
N VAL A 313 13.83 -1.43 -18.45
CA VAL A 313 12.83 -2.53 -18.34
C VAL A 313 12.51 -2.91 -16.90
N VAL A 314 13.44 -2.73 -15.95
CA VAL A 314 13.30 -3.33 -14.61
C VAL A 314 12.63 -2.38 -13.64
N SER A 315 13.12 -1.15 -13.59
CA SER A 315 12.58 -0.12 -12.72
C SER A 315 11.13 0.22 -13.04
N LEU A 316 10.72 0.14 -14.33
CA LEU A 316 9.33 0.33 -14.75
C LEU A 316 8.55 -0.99 -14.91
N GLY A 317 9.14 -2.01 -15.54
CA GLY A 317 8.44 -3.26 -15.88
C GLY A 317 8.35 -4.24 -14.71
N VAL A 318 9.47 -4.56 -14.06
CA VAL A 318 9.48 -5.52 -12.93
C VAL A 318 8.79 -4.94 -11.71
N ILE A 319 9.10 -3.69 -11.33
CA ILE A 319 8.43 -3.03 -10.20
C ILE A 319 6.95 -2.81 -10.51
N GLY A 320 6.60 -2.40 -11.73
CA GLY A 320 5.20 -2.25 -12.16
C GLY A 320 4.43 -3.58 -12.13
N TYR A 321 5.05 -4.66 -12.61
CA TYR A 321 4.51 -6.01 -12.53
C TYR A 321 4.29 -6.44 -11.07
N LEU A 322 5.32 -6.31 -10.22
CA LEU A 322 5.23 -6.66 -8.80
C LEU A 322 4.17 -5.84 -8.09
N ALA A 323 4.05 -4.54 -8.39
CA ALA A 323 3.03 -3.67 -7.81
C ALA A 323 1.62 -4.14 -8.16
N LEU A 324 1.34 -4.37 -9.45
CA LEU A 324 0.01 -4.80 -9.90
C LEU A 324 -0.34 -6.22 -9.42
N LEU A 325 0.64 -7.13 -9.42
CA LEU A 325 0.46 -8.47 -8.85
C LEU A 325 0.19 -8.37 -7.34
N HIS A 326 0.93 -7.52 -6.63
CA HIS A 326 0.71 -7.25 -5.22
C HIS A 326 -0.72 -6.74 -4.97
N TYR A 327 -1.17 -5.71 -5.69
CA TYR A 327 -2.54 -5.18 -5.57
C TYR A 327 -3.62 -6.23 -5.83
N TYR A 328 -3.39 -7.12 -6.79
CA TYR A 328 -4.27 -8.24 -7.08
C TYR A 328 -4.27 -9.28 -5.96
N THR A 329 -3.10 -9.72 -5.51
CA THR A 329 -2.97 -10.76 -4.49
C THR A 329 -3.56 -10.34 -3.14
N GLU A 330 -3.31 -9.11 -2.71
CA GLU A 330 -3.87 -8.55 -1.48
C GLU A 330 -5.40 -8.50 -1.45
N SER A 331 -6.03 -8.48 -2.62
CA SER A 331 -7.49 -8.51 -2.72
C SER A 331 -8.10 -9.81 -2.16
N PHE A 332 -7.30 -10.88 -1.99
CA PHE A 332 -7.75 -12.17 -1.46
C PHE A 332 -6.83 -12.78 -0.39
N THR A 333 -5.54 -12.46 -0.32
CA THR A 333 -4.61 -13.10 0.64
C THR A 333 -4.98 -12.83 2.09
N TRP A 334 -5.54 -11.66 2.43
CA TRP A 334 -5.88 -11.33 3.82
C TRP A 334 -7.33 -11.64 4.21
N LYS A 335 -8.10 -12.32 3.35
CA LYS A 335 -9.53 -12.60 3.55
C LYS A 335 -9.80 -14.06 3.98
N ASN A 336 -10.86 -14.24 4.76
CA ASN A 336 -11.49 -15.54 5.08
C ASN A 336 -10.47 -16.62 5.52
N ASP A 337 -10.61 -17.84 5.00
CA ASP A 337 -9.79 -19.03 5.30
C ASP A 337 -8.46 -19.07 4.54
N SER A 338 -7.98 -17.92 4.04
CA SER A 338 -6.67 -17.84 3.39
C SER A 338 -5.56 -18.39 4.30
N PRO A 339 -4.57 -19.10 3.73
CA PRO A 339 -3.39 -19.55 4.47
C PRO A 339 -2.68 -18.43 5.26
N TYR A 340 -2.70 -17.19 4.77
CA TYR A 340 -2.10 -16.02 5.42
C TYR A 340 -2.86 -15.64 6.70
N ARG A 341 -4.20 -15.67 6.64
CA ARG A 341 -5.05 -15.16 7.71
C ARG A 341 -4.90 -15.95 9.02
N LYS A 342 -4.48 -17.23 8.92
CA LYS A 342 -4.26 -18.15 10.04
C LYS A 342 -3.23 -17.66 11.06
N PHE A 343 -2.27 -16.84 10.62
CA PHE A 343 -1.18 -16.31 11.44
C PHE A 343 -1.40 -14.88 11.91
N ILE A 344 -2.60 -14.31 11.67
CA ILE A 344 -2.94 -12.96 12.13
C ILE A 344 -3.96 -13.04 13.26
N ALA A 345 -3.73 -12.27 14.31
CA ALA A 345 -4.69 -12.04 15.38
C ALA A 345 -4.77 -10.54 15.65
N PHE A 346 -5.92 -10.07 16.14
CA PHE A 346 -6.14 -8.66 16.44
C PHE A 346 -6.25 -8.43 17.95
N SER A 347 -5.74 -7.31 18.42
CA SER A 347 -5.97 -6.78 19.76
C SER A 347 -6.57 -5.38 19.67
N LYS A 348 -7.23 -4.94 20.75
CA LYS A 348 -7.84 -3.62 20.82
C LYS A 348 -6.80 -2.50 20.83
#